data_AF-A0A7X6ASZ3-F1
#
_entry.id   AF-A0A7X6ASZ3-F1
#
_cell.length_a   1.000
_cell.length_b   1.000
_cell.length_c   1.000
_cell.angle_alpha   90.00
_cell.angle_beta   90.00
_cell.angle_gamma   90.00
#
_symmetry.space_group_name_H-M   'P 1'
#
loop_
_entity.id
_entity.type
_entity.pdbx_description
1 polymer ?
#
loop_
_entity_poly.entity_id
_entity_poly.type
_entity_poly.pdbx_seq_one_letter_code
_entity_poly.pdbx_strand_id
1 'polypeptide(L)' 'EELDGLADFADPRGIDLTVVGPEAPLVAGIVDIFQKRGLAIFGPTAAAAELEGSKAFAKALMKNANVPTAE' A
#
# COMPACT_ATOMS: atom_id res chain seq x y z
N GLU A 1 5.48 -9.82 11.24
CA GLU A 1 6.26 -11.06 10.97
C GLU A 1 6.35 -11.39 9.48
N GLU A 2 5.26 -11.68 8.75
CA GLU A 2 5.38 -12.00 7.31
C GLU A 2 5.85 -10.80 6.47
N LEU A 3 5.24 -9.62 6.65
CA LEU A 3 5.60 -8.41 5.89
C LEU A 3 6.97 -7.85 6.29
N ASP A 4 7.29 -7.89 7.60
CA ASP A 4 8.61 -7.52 8.10
C ASP A 4 9.71 -8.39 7.49
N GLY A 5 9.45 -9.69 7.32
CA GLY A 5 10.40 -10.62 6.71
C GLY A 5 10.77 -10.25 5.26
N LEU A 6 9.87 -9.60 4.51
CA LEU A 6 10.17 -9.09 3.18
C LEU A 6 11.14 -7.89 3.23
N ALA A 7 10.99 -7.01 4.21
CA ALA A 7 11.95 -5.92 4.43
C ALA A 7 13.30 -6.44 4.93
N ASP A 8 13.28 -7.43 5.84
CA ASP A 8 14.47 -8.12 6.34
C ASP A 8 15.22 -8.86 5.21
N PHE A 9 14.50 -9.31 4.18
CA PHE A 9 15.11 -9.88 2.98
C PHE A 9 15.73 -8.81 2.08
N ALA A 10 15.05 -7.70 1.88
CA ALA A 10 15.43 -6.67 0.91
C ALA A 10 16.65 -5.84 1.35
N ASP A 11 16.69 -5.43 2.61
CA ASP A 11 17.71 -4.53 3.17
C ASP A 11 19.15 -5.05 3.02
N PRO A 12 19.52 -6.23 3.58
CA PRO A 12 20.90 -6.73 3.48
C PRO A 12 21.31 -7.12 2.06
N ARG A 13 20.36 -7.27 1.14
CA ARG A 13 20.61 -7.60 -0.27
C ARG A 13 20.79 -6.37 -1.15
N GLY A 14 20.56 -5.16 -0.61
CA GLY A 14 20.66 -3.93 -1.38
C GLY A 14 19.67 -3.90 -2.55
N ILE A 15 18.43 -4.33 -2.34
CA ILE A 15 17.40 -4.27 -3.38
C ILE A 15 17.05 -2.80 -3.66
N ASP A 16 17.33 -2.34 -4.88
CA ASP A 16 17.15 -0.94 -5.27
C ASP A 16 15.68 -0.51 -5.29
N LEU A 17 14.77 -1.42 -5.62
CA LEU A 17 13.33 -1.13 -5.69
C LEU A 17 12.50 -2.40 -5.48
N THR A 18 11.51 -2.31 -4.59
CA THR A 18 10.45 -3.31 -4.43
C THR A 18 9.17 -2.85 -5.10
N VAL A 19 8.47 -3.73 -5.83
CA VAL A 19 7.17 -3.44 -6.45
C VAL A 19 6.14 -4.44 -5.90
N VAL A 20 5.05 -3.93 -5.34
CA VAL A 20 4.00 -4.79 -4.74
C VAL A 20 2.91 -5.07 -5.76
N GLY A 21 2.68 -6.36 -6.03
CA GLY A 21 1.63 -6.81 -6.94
C GLY A 21 0.26 -6.93 -6.27
N PRO A 22 0.09 -7.80 -5.25
CA PRO A 22 -1.23 -8.06 -4.68
C PRO A 22 -1.70 -6.96 -3.71
N GLU A 23 -3.02 -6.77 -3.66
CA GLU A 23 -3.68 -5.75 -2.82
C GLU A 23 -3.58 -6.02 -1.31
N ALA A 24 -3.62 -7.29 -0.88
CA ALA A 24 -3.63 -7.66 0.53
C ALA A 24 -2.45 -7.10 1.34
N PRO A 25 -1.18 -7.23 0.91
CA PRO A 25 -0.05 -6.62 1.63
C PRO A 25 -0.06 -5.09 1.57
N LEU A 26 -0.64 -4.47 0.54
CA LEU A 26 -0.78 -3.01 0.45
C LEU A 26 -1.72 -2.49 1.55
N VAL A 27 -2.91 -3.09 1.68
CA VAL A 27 -3.86 -2.75 2.75
C VAL A 27 -3.29 -3.05 4.13
N ALA A 28 -2.48 -4.10 4.26
CA ALA A 28 -1.80 -4.46 5.50
C ALA A 28 -0.57 -3.59 5.83
N GLY A 29 -0.19 -2.62 4.97
CA GLY A 29 0.83 -1.62 5.27
C GLY A 29 2.28 -2.02 4.97
N ILE A 30 2.51 -2.91 4.00
CA ILE A 30 3.87 -3.26 3.57
C ILE A 30 4.69 -2.02 3.15
N VAL A 31 4.04 -1.05 2.50
CA VAL A 31 4.70 0.18 2.02
C VAL A 31 5.17 1.04 3.19
N ASP A 32 4.34 1.19 4.22
CA ASP A 32 4.69 1.92 5.45
C ASP A 32 5.88 1.26 6.18
N ILE A 33 5.93 -0.07 6.22
CA ILE A 33 7.04 -0.83 6.80
C ILE A 33 8.35 -0.55 6.06
N PHE A 34 8.35 -0.65 4.73
CA PHE A 34 9.53 -0.41 3.89
C PHE A 34 10.01 1.05 4.00
N GLN A 35 9.08 2.01 3.91
CA GLN A 35 9.40 3.44 4.02
C GLN A 35 9.98 3.80 5.39
N LYS A 36 9.44 3.24 6.48
CA LYS A 36 9.97 3.45 7.84
C LYS A 36 11.42 2.95 7.98
N ARG A 37 11.82 1.98 7.17
CA ARG A 37 13.18 1.41 7.12
C ARG A 37 14.07 2.06 6.05
N GLY A 38 13.57 3.07 5.33
CA GLY A 38 14.32 3.75 4.27
C GLY A 38 14.47 2.93 2.98
N LEU A 39 13.68 1.87 2.79
CA LEU A 39 13.74 1.02 1.61
C LEU A 39 12.83 1.57 0.51
N ALA A 40 13.35 1.60 -0.73
CA ALA A 40 12.56 2.05 -1.87
C ALA A 40 11.51 1.00 -2.25
N ILE A 41 10.25 1.42 -2.30
CA ILE A 41 9.11 0.56 -2.63
C ILE A 41 8.07 1.34 -3.44
N PHE A 42 7.44 0.67 -4.39
CA PHE A 42 6.35 1.21 -5.20
C PHE A 42 5.03 0.50 -4.83
N GLY A 43 4.08 1.32 -4.38
CA GLY A 43 2.73 0.93 -3.97
C GLY A 43 2.11 2.02 -3.08
N PRO A 44 0.79 2.00 -2.87
CA PRO A 44 0.12 2.89 -1.92
C PRO A 44 0.48 2.54 -0.46
N THR A 45 0.51 3.53 0.42
CA THR A 45 0.51 3.32 1.88
C THR A 45 -0.78 2.64 2.32
N ALA A 46 -0.85 2.06 3.52
CA ALA A 46 -2.07 1.45 4.05
C ALA A 46 -3.28 2.40 3.99
N ALA A 47 -3.05 3.67 4.37
CA ALA A 47 -4.08 4.70 4.32
C ALA A 47 -4.56 5.00 2.89
N ALA A 48 -3.67 5.00 1.90
CA ALA A 48 -4.05 5.19 0.50
C ALA A 48 -4.69 3.94 -0.11
N ALA A 49 -4.26 2.75 0.31
CA ALA A 49 -4.80 1.46 -0.14
C ALA A 49 -6.26 1.24 0.30
N GLU A 50 -6.75 1.99 1.30
CA GLU A 50 -8.17 2.00 1.69
C GLU A 50 -9.09 2.38 0.52
N LEU A 51 -8.60 3.15 -0.47
CA LEU A 51 -9.33 3.46 -1.69
C LEU A 51 -9.78 2.20 -2.45
N GLU A 52 -8.99 1.14 -2.44
CA GLU A 52 -9.32 -0.14 -3.07
C GLU A 52 -9.91 -1.14 -2.05
N GLY A 53 -9.40 -1.14 -0.81
CA GLY A 53 -9.81 -2.06 0.25
C GLY A 53 -11.20 -1.79 0.84
N SER A 54 -11.73 -0.57 0.75
CA SER A 54 -13.01 -0.18 1.33
C SER A 54 -13.92 0.48 0.30
N LYS A 55 -14.93 -0.27 -0.16
CA LYS A 55 -15.96 0.24 -1.08
C LYS A 55 -16.70 1.45 -0.51
N ALA A 56 -16.99 1.45 0.79
CA ALA A 56 -17.67 2.55 1.45
C ALA A 56 -16.81 3.82 1.45
N PHE A 57 -15.53 3.70 1.79
CA PHE A 57 -14.57 4.80 1.73
C PHE A 57 -14.42 5.33 0.31
N ALA A 58 -14.22 4.44 -0.67
CA ALA A 58 -14.09 4.80 -2.07
C ALA A 58 -15.31 5.58 -2.58
N LYS A 59 -16.54 5.13 -2.26
CA LYS A 59 -17.78 5.81 -2.62
C LYS A 59 -17.89 7.19 -1.96
N ALA A 60 -17.58 7.28 -0.67
CA ALA A 60 -17.58 8.55 0.04
C ALA A 60 -16.56 9.54 -0.55
N LEU A 61 -15.34 9.08 -0.84
CA LEU A 61 -14.30 9.90 -1.45
C LEU A 61 -14.71 10.36 -2.85
N MET A 62 -15.22 9.47 -3.70
CA MET A 62 -15.70 9.81 -5.04
C MET A 62 -16.82 10.85 -4.99
N LYS A 63 -17.80 10.68 -4.08
CA LYS A 63 -18.88 11.66 -3.89
C LYS A 63 -18.36 13.02 -3.45
N ASN A 64 -17.45 13.05 -2.48
CA ASN A 64 -16.85 14.29 -1.97
C ASN A 64 -16.00 15.01 -3.02
N ALA A 65 -15.34 14.26 -3.90
CA ALA A 65 -14.49 14.79 -4.97
C ALA A 65 -15.24 15.05 -6.29
N ASN A 66 -16.57 14.84 -6.34
CA ASN A 66 -17.39 14.90 -7.55
C ASN A 66 -16.89 13.98 -8.69
N VAL A 67 -16.33 12.82 -8.34
CA VAL A 67 -15.94 11.78 -9.30
C VAL A 67 -17.18 10.95 -9.65
N PRO A 68 -17.54 10.81 -10.94
CA PRO A 68 -18.69 10.00 -11.35
C PRO A 68 -18.57 8.54 -10.88
N THR A 69 -19.62 8.04 -10.22
CA THR A 69 -19.70 6.65 -9.75
C THR A 69 -21.16 6.19 -9.64
N ALA A 70 -21.43 4.89 -9.70
CA ALA A 70 -22.77 4.34 -9.49
C ALA A 70 -23.21 4.50 -8.01
N GLU A 71 -24.51 4.46 -7.73
CA GLU A 71 -25.03 4.32 -6.36
C GLU A 71 -25.22 2.85 -5.98
#